data_AF-A0A183UNG2-F1
#
_entry.id   AF-A0A183UNG2-F1
#
_cell.length_a   1.000
_cell.length_b   1.000
_cell.length_c   1.000
_cell.angle_alpha   90.00
_cell.angle_beta   90.00
_cell.angle_gamma   90.00
#
_symmetry.space_group_name_H-M   'P 1'
#
loop_
_entity.id
_entity.type
_entity.pdbx_description
1 polymer ?
#
loop_
_entity_poly.entity_id
_entity_poly.type
_entity_poly.pdbx_seq_one_letter_code
_entity_poly.pdbx_strand_id
1 'polypeptide(L)'
;MSRGKDMLTRNCMKLPDSTVFVWRDTPVKNKRADNEESGSTTSVGRVPLDISILFTYDEPDEPSPSLVAMRRPSDDKYVNTQQRLRMKLTGGSKKKHKGAMIKDADLVSVEVAGIDNTDMHLCTNEDVFYNDKVNSLVIGGKPYRLVRDAADCSSLSVVLKPIVGCPLMASCDMRSGSKECKPTFHWYVGPESLSAVQPEEAKASTDENRSFVLNGWQWRHKGCVFVPEERDVGKRVCVLIDLGPDTIRRCVISTELVNARPAEPYIFERRQNDYCTDWQKDGFRVMSYNILAALYLNLEQNQDDLFFPYCPKEYQQYTYRYPILMHEIPGYKADLIFLQEVDDRFQMRYLPALMREHGYEVFFKKKAALVNEGLMICCRKKHFNLLDAYDMWLTDLLDLQKFPENEDVVHLLERDEETKNLFITRPTVIQLLSFELQPESGRDSIILAANTHLYFDPRHEHIKVLQTVLCARYIARITHKLHQQRPKTRLYHLFAGDFNSTPDGGVYELLSQGCISKEHECWKCNETIGGARMGTAFEKNGENISFWSLANDPEVTNYTRFTRKDGSEAGFEGCLDYIWGSDNVRVNFVIPMPSDKLVLKHTALPSEIAPSDHMPILCNVVFD
;
A
#
# COMPACT_ATOMS: atom_id res chain seq x y z
N MET A 1 17.43 1.68 -25.15
CA MET A 1 17.39 0.65 -24.09
C MET A 1 15.92 0.27 -23.92
N SER A 2 15.40 -0.95 -24.09
CA SER A 2 15.87 -2.25 -23.63
C SER A 2 15.30 -3.42 -24.47
N ARG A 3 15.95 -3.80 -25.58
CA ARG A 3 15.66 -5.10 -26.23
C ARG A 3 15.99 -6.31 -25.32
N GLY A 4 16.77 -6.09 -24.26
CA GLY A 4 17.13 -7.13 -23.28
C GLY A 4 16.08 -7.43 -22.20
N LYS A 5 15.12 -6.52 -21.92
CA LYS A 5 14.02 -6.80 -20.97
C LYS A 5 12.89 -7.62 -21.61
N ASP A 6 12.74 -7.57 -22.92
CA ASP A 6 11.68 -8.27 -23.68
C ASP A 6 11.90 -9.79 -23.82
N MET A 7 13.13 -10.30 -23.61
CA MET A 7 13.38 -11.74 -23.71
C MET A 7 13.04 -12.51 -22.43
N LEU A 8 13.22 -11.90 -21.25
CA LEU A 8 12.84 -12.51 -19.97
C LEU A 8 11.31 -12.52 -19.77
N THR A 9 10.58 -11.54 -20.33
CA THR A 9 9.11 -11.47 -20.23
C THR A 9 8.39 -12.49 -21.10
N ARG A 10 8.99 -12.98 -22.18
CA ARG A 10 8.37 -14.00 -23.06
C ARG A 10 8.38 -15.40 -22.48
N ASN A 11 9.40 -15.76 -21.69
CA ASN A 11 9.54 -17.11 -21.15
C ASN A 11 8.67 -17.39 -19.91
N CYS A 12 8.03 -16.37 -19.34
CA CYS A 12 7.25 -16.49 -18.11
C CYS A 12 5.74 -16.24 -18.31
N MET A 13 5.29 -16.20 -19.56
CA MET A 13 3.90 -15.94 -19.95
C MET A 13 3.39 -17.07 -20.85
N LYS A 14 2.20 -17.61 -20.56
CA LYS A 14 1.54 -18.62 -21.41
C LYS A 14 0.10 -18.22 -21.68
N LEU A 15 -0.24 -18.12 -22.97
CA LEU A 15 -1.61 -17.92 -23.41
C LEU A 15 -2.31 -19.28 -23.55
N PRO A 16 -3.63 -19.36 -23.31
CA PRO A 16 -4.43 -20.49 -23.74
C PRO A 16 -4.30 -20.74 -25.24
N ASP A 17 -4.26 -22.01 -25.63
CA ASP A 17 -4.15 -22.41 -27.03
C ASP A 17 -5.36 -21.91 -27.83
N SER A 18 -5.13 -21.58 -29.10
CA SER A 18 -6.16 -21.17 -30.06
C SER A 18 -7.13 -20.11 -29.52
N THR A 19 -6.60 -19.12 -28.79
CA THR A 19 -7.40 -18.05 -28.18
C THR A 19 -6.88 -16.68 -28.59
N VAL A 20 -7.79 -15.81 -29.04
CA VAL A 20 -7.53 -14.40 -29.35
C VAL A 20 -8.14 -13.54 -28.27
N PHE A 21 -7.30 -12.83 -27.56
CA PHE A 21 -7.74 -11.85 -26.57
C PHE A 21 -7.92 -10.49 -27.19
N VAL A 22 -8.99 -9.81 -26.78
CA VAL A 22 -9.25 -8.41 -27.12
C VAL A 22 -9.59 -7.60 -25.88
N TRP A 23 -9.07 -6.37 -25.81
CA TRP A 23 -9.39 -5.40 -24.77
C TRP A 23 -9.63 -4.02 -25.36
N ARG A 24 -10.57 -3.29 -24.76
CA ARG A 24 -10.69 -1.84 -24.93
C ARG A 24 -9.70 -1.14 -23.98
N ASP A 25 -8.72 -0.45 -24.55
CA ASP A 25 -7.75 0.35 -23.81
C ASP A 25 -7.94 1.85 -24.09
N THR A 26 -7.57 2.70 -23.13
CA THR A 26 -7.48 4.15 -23.33
C THR A 26 -6.45 4.48 -24.40
N PRO A 27 -6.79 5.28 -25.44
CA PRO A 27 -5.95 5.45 -26.62
C PRO A 27 -4.54 5.94 -26.27
N VAL A 28 -3.53 5.40 -26.97
CA VAL A 28 -2.14 5.88 -26.79
C VAL A 28 -2.07 7.32 -27.32
N LYS A 29 -1.66 8.28 -26.47
CA LYS A 29 -1.29 9.63 -26.91
C LYS A 29 -0.11 9.54 -27.88
N ASN A 30 -0.38 9.36 -29.16
CA ASN A 30 0.62 9.50 -30.21
C ASN A 30 0.72 10.97 -30.62
N LYS A 31 1.92 11.42 -31.00
CA LYS A 31 2.31 12.75 -31.52
C LYS A 31 1.59 13.19 -32.83
N ARG A 32 0.31 12.86 -32.99
CA ARG A 32 -0.52 13.21 -34.15
C ARG A 32 -1.47 14.39 -33.89
N ALA A 33 -1.49 14.92 -32.66
CA ALA A 33 -2.39 16.01 -32.27
C ALA A 33 -1.73 17.42 -32.27
N ASP A 34 -0.46 17.55 -32.66
CA ASP A 34 0.24 18.86 -32.65
C ASP A 34 0.10 19.65 -33.98
N ASN A 35 -0.70 19.17 -34.95
CA ASN A 35 -0.83 19.84 -36.26
C ASN A 35 -2.24 20.36 -36.60
N GLU A 36 -3.19 20.33 -35.67
CA GLU A 36 -4.51 20.97 -35.88
C GLU A 36 -4.94 21.76 -34.64
N GLU A 37 -4.15 22.78 -34.26
CA GLU A 37 -4.72 23.96 -33.62
C GLU A 37 -5.20 24.94 -34.70
N SER A 38 -6.43 24.75 -35.15
CA SER A 38 -7.25 25.88 -35.58
C SER A 38 -8.69 25.66 -35.11
N GLY A 39 -9.20 26.67 -34.40
CA GLY A 39 -10.33 26.52 -33.51
C GLY A 39 -11.65 26.17 -34.19
N SER A 40 -12.42 25.31 -33.54
CA SER A 40 -13.86 25.51 -33.40
C SER A 40 -14.37 24.76 -32.17
N THR A 41 -15.13 25.45 -31.33
CA THR A 41 -15.92 24.87 -30.24
C THR A 41 -17.03 23.99 -30.84
N THR A 42 -16.85 22.67 -30.82
CA THR A 42 -17.93 21.71 -31.07
C THR A 42 -17.78 20.48 -30.17
N SER A 43 -18.91 20.05 -29.58
CA SER A 43 -19.22 18.79 -28.89
C SER A 43 -18.08 18.02 -28.20
N VAL A 44 -18.25 17.74 -26.90
CA VAL A 44 -17.47 16.73 -26.14
C VAL A 44 -17.68 15.34 -26.77
N GLY A 45 -16.96 15.07 -27.87
CA GLY A 45 -16.92 13.77 -28.51
C GLY A 45 -16.09 12.83 -27.65
N ARG A 46 -16.64 11.66 -27.32
CA ARG A 46 -15.84 10.60 -26.68
C ARG A 46 -14.68 10.27 -27.59
N VAL A 47 -13.45 10.43 -27.10
CA VAL A 47 -12.25 9.95 -27.81
C VAL A 47 -12.40 8.43 -27.97
N PRO A 48 -12.33 7.90 -29.21
CA PRO A 48 -12.48 6.46 -29.45
C PRO A 48 -11.38 5.68 -28.74
N LEU A 49 -11.75 4.51 -28.20
CA LEU A 49 -10.82 3.62 -27.50
C LEU A 49 -9.90 2.92 -28.49
N ASP A 50 -8.82 2.33 -28.01
CA ASP A 50 -8.05 1.36 -28.81
C ASP A 50 -8.53 -0.06 -28.50
N ILE A 51 -8.56 -0.92 -29.50
CA ILE A 51 -8.67 -2.38 -29.35
C ILE A 51 -7.27 -2.99 -29.42
N SER A 52 -6.86 -3.56 -28.31
CA SER A 52 -5.66 -4.40 -28.23
C SER A 52 -6.02 -5.84 -28.54
N ILE A 53 -5.21 -6.51 -29.36
CA ILE A 53 -5.37 -7.89 -29.82
C ILE A 53 -4.12 -8.68 -29.43
N LEU A 54 -4.28 -9.82 -28.77
CA LEU A 54 -3.16 -10.68 -28.35
C LEU A 54 -3.48 -12.16 -28.53
N PHE A 55 -2.59 -12.90 -29.17
CA PHE A 55 -2.66 -14.37 -29.29
C PHE A 55 -1.30 -14.97 -29.64
N THR A 56 -1.18 -16.29 -29.54
CA THR A 56 -0.05 -17.06 -30.08
C THR A 56 -0.46 -17.69 -31.40
N TYR A 57 0.47 -17.74 -32.36
CA TYR A 57 0.26 -18.33 -33.67
C TYR A 57 1.37 -19.32 -33.99
N ASP A 58 1.00 -20.55 -34.31
CA ASP A 58 1.95 -21.58 -34.77
C ASP A 58 2.32 -21.30 -36.22
N GLU A 59 3.50 -20.72 -36.44
CA GLU A 59 4.03 -20.52 -37.77
C GLU A 59 4.47 -21.87 -38.37
N PRO A 60 4.11 -22.16 -39.64
CA PRO A 60 4.70 -23.29 -40.35
C PRO A 60 6.22 -23.18 -40.33
N ASP A 61 6.90 -24.30 -40.06
CA ASP A 61 8.36 -24.44 -40.05
C ASP A 61 9.13 -23.73 -38.91
N GLU A 62 8.46 -23.12 -37.93
CA GLU A 62 9.11 -22.60 -36.71
C GLU A 62 8.86 -23.53 -35.51
N PRO A 63 9.88 -23.76 -34.65
CA PRO A 63 9.79 -24.73 -33.56
C PRO A 63 8.95 -24.27 -32.37
N SER A 64 8.55 -22.99 -32.33
CA SER A 64 7.80 -22.41 -31.22
C SER A 64 6.77 -21.39 -31.71
N PRO A 65 5.59 -21.27 -31.05
CA PRO A 65 4.56 -20.31 -31.44
C PRO A 65 5.04 -18.85 -31.35
N SER A 66 4.65 -18.04 -32.32
CA SER A 66 4.90 -16.60 -32.35
C SER A 66 3.85 -15.82 -31.57
N LEU A 67 4.27 -14.88 -30.73
CA LEU A 67 3.35 -13.96 -30.06
C LEU A 67 2.91 -12.82 -31.00
N VAL A 68 1.61 -12.75 -31.27
CA VAL A 68 0.98 -11.72 -32.09
C VAL A 68 0.29 -10.71 -31.18
N ALA A 69 0.88 -9.52 -31.06
CA ALA A 69 0.30 -8.39 -30.33
C ALA A 69 -0.01 -7.22 -31.29
N MET A 70 -1.20 -6.65 -31.25
CA MET A 70 -1.58 -5.49 -32.07
C MET A 70 -2.46 -4.54 -31.29
N ARG A 71 -2.45 -3.26 -31.65
CA ARG A 71 -3.35 -2.26 -31.09
C ARG A 71 -3.85 -1.35 -32.20
N ARG A 72 -5.16 -1.13 -32.25
CA ARG A 72 -5.87 -0.44 -33.35
C ARG A 72 -6.97 0.47 -32.80
N PRO A 73 -7.25 1.63 -33.40
CA PRO A 73 -8.41 2.43 -33.00
C PRO A 73 -9.71 1.62 -33.15
N SER A 74 -10.62 1.75 -32.21
CA SER A 74 -11.89 1.01 -32.21
C SER A 74 -12.77 1.37 -33.41
N ASP A 75 -12.69 2.62 -33.86
CA ASP A 75 -13.44 3.21 -34.97
C ASP A 75 -12.81 3.01 -36.36
N ASP A 76 -11.56 2.52 -36.43
CA ASP A 76 -10.93 2.18 -37.71
C ASP A 76 -11.62 0.97 -38.36
N LYS A 77 -11.65 0.94 -39.70
CA LYS A 77 -12.29 -0.13 -40.46
C LYS A 77 -11.59 -1.46 -40.20
N TYR A 78 -12.38 -2.52 -39.94
CA TYR A 78 -11.83 -3.84 -39.60
C TYR A 78 -10.93 -4.40 -40.71
N VAL A 79 -11.27 -4.17 -41.99
CA VAL A 79 -10.46 -4.62 -43.13
C VAL A 79 -9.00 -4.13 -43.06
N ASN A 80 -8.76 -2.95 -42.48
CA ASN A 80 -7.40 -2.44 -42.27
C ASN A 80 -6.65 -3.26 -41.22
N THR A 81 -7.33 -3.64 -40.14
CA THR A 81 -6.80 -4.51 -39.09
C THR A 81 -6.60 -5.93 -39.58
N GLN A 82 -7.56 -6.49 -40.32
CA GLN A 82 -7.48 -7.79 -40.97
C GLN A 82 -6.25 -7.87 -41.88
N GLN A 83 -6.05 -6.90 -42.78
CA GLN A 83 -4.88 -6.90 -43.67
C GLN A 83 -3.56 -6.81 -42.88
N ARG A 84 -3.53 -6.03 -41.79
CA ARG A 84 -2.35 -5.97 -40.90
C ARG A 84 -2.10 -7.29 -40.18
N LEU A 85 -3.14 -7.99 -39.74
CA LEU A 85 -3.02 -9.31 -39.13
C LEU A 85 -2.46 -10.31 -40.15
N ARG A 86 -3.06 -10.38 -41.34
CA ARG A 86 -2.58 -11.22 -42.46
C ARG A 86 -1.09 -10.98 -42.75
N MET A 87 -0.67 -9.72 -42.88
CA MET A 87 0.74 -9.36 -43.09
C MET A 87 1.64 -9.76 -41.92
N LYS A 88 1.19 -9.56 -40.67
CA LYS A 88 1.99 -9.87 -39.47
C LYS A 88 2.19 -11.37 -39.28
N LEU A 89 1.14 -12.16 -39.54
CA LEU A 89 1.15 -13.62 -39.48
C LEU A 89 2.03 -14.24 -40.57
N THR A 90 2.07 -13.61 -41.76
CA THR A 90 2.90 -14.07 -42.88
C THR A 90 4.37 -13.61 -42.75
N GLY A 91 4.60 -12.50 -42.04
CA GLY A 91 5.88 -11.81 -41.97
C GLY A 91 6.90 -12.39 -40.98
N GLY A 92 6.53 -13.36 -40.14
CA GLY A 92 7.47 -14.08 -39.28
C GLY A 92 8.40 -15.00 -40.07
N SER A 93 7.85 -15.76 -41.01
CA SER A 93 8.60 -16.76 -41.79
C SER A 93 9.38 -16.19 -43.00
N LYS A 94 8.94 -15.08 -43.61
CA LYS A 94 9.52 -14.56 -44.87
C LYS A 94 10.46 -13.34 -44.73
N LYS A 95 10.53 -12.67 -43.58
CA LYS A 95 11.47 -11.53 -43.37
C LYS A 95 12.96 -11.93 -43.39
N LYS A 96 13.28 -13.23 -43.31
CA LYS A 96 14.65 -13.75 -43.48
C LYS A 96 15.16 -13.66 -44.93
N HIS A 97 14.30 -13.40 -45.93
CA HIS A 97 14.71 -13.13 -47.32
C HIS A 97 14.37 -11.69 -47.72
N LYS A 98 15.35 -10.78 -47.58
CA LYS A 98 15.25 -9.40 -48.08
C LYS A 98 15.00 -9.43 -49.60
N GLY A 99 13.79 -9.05 -50.02
CA GLY A 99 13.47 -8.76 -51.43
C GLY A 99 12.31 -9.54 -52.08
N ALA A 100 11.67 -10.49 -51.39
CA ALA A 100 10.54 -11.21 -51.97
C ALA A 100 9.25 -10.36 -51.95
N MET A 101 8.63 -10.14 -53.13
CA MET A 101 7.27 -9.60 -53.22
C MET A 101 6.28 -10.65 -52.68
N ILE A 102 5.66 -10.39 -51.54
CA ILE A 102 4.59 -11.24 -50.99
C ILE A 102 3.31 -10.90 -51.76
N LYS A 103 2.75 -11.87 -52.48
CA LYS A 103 1.45 -11.71 -53.15
C LYS A 103 0.32 -11.90 -52.14
N ASP A 104 -0.85 -11.31 -52.36
CA ASP A 104 -1.98 -11.40 -51.41
C ASP A 104 -2.44 -12.86 -51.19
N ALA A 105 -2.36 -13.69 -52.23
CA ALA A 105 -2.64 -15.13 -52.16
C ALA A 105 -1.68 -15.91 -51.24
N ASP A 106 -0.50 -15.36 -50.94
CA ASP A 106 0.48 -15.98 -50.05
C ASP A 106 0.30 -15.56 -48.59
N LEU A 107 -0.66 -14.67 -48.30
CA LEU A 107 -0.93 -14.21 -46.94
C LEU A 107 -1.81 -15.21 -46.18
N VAL A 108 -1.48 -15.46 -44.92
CA VAL A 108 -2.32 -16.24 -44.00
C VAL A 108 -3.74 -15.68 -44.01
N SER A 109 -4.75 -16.54 -44.20
CA SER A 109 -6.16 -16.14 -44.18
C SER A 109 -6.61 -15.79 -42.76
N VAL A 110 -7.48 -14.79 -42.64
CA VAL A 110 -8.09 -14.36 -41.38
C VAL A 110 -9.55 -14.07 -41.68
N GLU A 111 -10.47 -14.91 -41.20
CA GLU A 111 -11.91 -14.79 -41.40
C GLU A 111 -12.63 -14.65 -40.07
N VAL A 112 -13.78 -13.99 -40.07
CA VAL A 112 -14.61 -13.82 -38.86
C VAL A 112 -15.72 -14.87 -38.87
N ALA A 113 -15.78 -15.72 -37.84
CA ALA A 113 -16.82 -16.73 -37.74
C ALA A 113 -18.11 -16.15 -37.14
N GLY A 114 -19.26 -16.62 -37.64
CA GLY A 114 -20.59 -16.28 -37.09
C GLY A 114 -21.31 -15.10 -37.76
N ILE A 115 -20.66 -14.43 -38.71
CA ILE A 115 -21.25 -13.35 -39.52
C ILE A 115 -20.85 -13.50 -41.00
N ASP A 116 -21.63 -12.91 -41.90
CA ASP A 116 -21.24 -12.82 -43.30
C ASP A 116 -20.03 -11.87 -43.45
N ASN A 117 -19.03 -12.31 -44.20
CA ASN A 117 -17.78 -11.56 -44.39
C ASN A 117 -17.84 -10.61 -45.61
N THR A 118 -18.91 -10.63 -46.40
CA THR A 118 -19.10 -9.77 -47.58
C THR A 118 -19.11 -8.27 -47.25
N ASP A 119 -19.77 -7.88 -46.16
CA ASP A 119 -19.92 -6.47 -45.75
C ASP A 119 -18.88 -5.98 -44.73
N MET A 120 -17.83 -6.77 -44.48
CA MET A 120 -16.82 -6.48 -43.46
C MET A 120 -16.06 -5.16 -43.68
N HIS A 121 -16.04 -4.66 -44.92
CA HIS A 121 -15.45 -3.37 -45.29
C HIS A 121 -16.21 -2.16 -44.72
N LEU A 122 -17.48 -2.35 -44.32
CA LEU A 122 -18.31 -1.33 -43.69
C LEU A 122 -18.13 -1.31 -42.17
N CYS A 123 -17.74 -2.43 -41.56
CA CYS A 123 -17.61 -2.58 -40.11
C CYS A 123 -16.33 -1.94 -39.57
N THR A 124 -16.42 -1.35 -38.38
CA THR A 124 -15.27 -0.91 -37.58
C THR A 124 -14.68 -2.08 -36.78
N ASN A 125 -13.52 -1.89 -36.16
CA ASN A 125 -12.96 -2.88 -35.25
C ASN A 125 -13.91 -3.17 -34.07
N GLU A 126 -14.59 -2.16 -33.54
CA GLU A 126 -15.59 -2.31 -32.49
C GLU A 126 -16.77 -3.18 -32.94
N ASP A 127 -17.31 -2.90 -34.13
CA ASP A 127 -18.45 -3.64 -34.73
C ASP A 127 -18.14 -5.13 -34.98
N VAL A 128 -16.86 -5.50 -35.05
CA VAL A 128 -16.43 -6.89 -35.26
C VAL A 128 -16.02 -7.54 -33.95
N PHE A 129 -15.03 -6.98 -33.25
CA PHE A 129 -14.47 -7.61 -32.06
C PHE A 129 -15.45 -7.62 -30.89
N TYR A 130 -16.38 -6.67 -30.79
CA TYR A 130 -17.37 -6.59 -29.70
C TYR A 130 -18.79 -6.95 -30.14
N ASN A 131 -18.93 -7.64 -31.28
CA ASN A 131 -20.20 -8.21 -31.71
C ASN A 131 -20.43 -9.59 -31.09
N ASP A 132 -21.53 -9.75 -30.36
CA ASP A 132 -21.87 -10.98 -29.63
C ASP A 132 -22.07 -12.21 -30.53
N LYS A 133 -22.30 -12.02 -31.84
CA LYS A 133 -22.36 -13.12 -32.82
C LYS A 133 -20.99 -13.64 -33.23
N VAL A 134 -19.94 -12.86 -33.01
CA VAL A 134 -18.56 -13.21 -33.35
C VAL A 134 -17.90 -13.89 -32.15
N ASN A 135 -17.73 -15.21 -32.20
CA ASN A 135 -17.13 -15.97 -31.10
C ASN A 135 -15.74 -16.53 -31.43
N SER A 136 -15.30 -16.45 -32.69
CA SER A 136 -13.97 -16.88 -33.10
C SER A 136 -13.50 -16.18 -34.39
N LEU A 137 -12.18 -16.16 -34.57
CA LEU A 137 -11.52 -15.85 -35.82
C LEU A 137 -10.96 -17.14 -36.42
N VAL A 138 -11.12 -17.36 -37.73
CA VAL A 138 -10.49 -18.49 -38.42
C VAL A 138 -9.18 -17.98 -39.02
N ILE A 139 -8.06 -18.40 -38.45
CA ILE A 139 -6.71 -17.94 -38.83
C ILE A 139 -5.96 -19.12 -39.45
N GLY A 140 -5.59 -19.00 -40.74
CA GLY A 140 -4.94 -20.09 -41.48
C GLY A 140 -5.76 -21.39 -41.47
N GLY A 141 -7.09 -21.27 -41.51
CA GLY A 141 -8.02 -22.41 -41.46
C GLY A 141 -8.26 -23.01 -40.06
N LYS A 142 -7.59 -22.51 -39.01
CA LYS A 142 -7.80 -22.97 -37.62
C LYS A 142 -8.70 -21.98 -36.86
N PRO A 143 -9.71 -22.45 -36.10
CA PRO A 143 -10.54 -21.56 -35.29
C PRO A 143 -9.78 -21.11 -34.03
N TYR A 144 -9.80 -19.80 -33.79
CA TYR A 144 -9.30 -19.16 -32.58
C TYR A 144 -10.46 -18.52 -31.84
N ARG A 145 -10.75 -18.98 -30.62
CA ARG A 145 -11.84 -18.43 -29.82
C ARG A 145 -11.53 -16.99 -29.41
N LEU A 146 -12.52 -16.12 -29.53
CA LEU A 146 -12.40 -14.71 -29.16
C LEU A 146 -12.78 -14.51 -27.69
N VAL A 147 -11.87 -13.95 -26.90
CA VAL A 147 -12.06 -13.66 -25.47
C VAL A 147 -11.94 -12.16 -25.23
N ARG A 148 -13.01 -11.57 -24.72
CA ARG A 148 -13.14 -10.12 -24.53
C ARG A 148 -12.89 -9.73 -23.08
N ASP A 149 -12.10 -8.67 -22.91
CA ASP A 149 -11.86 -7.99 -21.66
C ASP A 149 -11.47 -8.95 -20.51
N ALA A 150 -10.81 -10.08 -20.84
CA ALA A 150 -10.39 -11.05 -19.83
C ALA A 150 -9.53 -10.38 -18.76
N ALA A 151 -9.65 -10.83 -17.52
CA ALA A 151 -8.75 -10.42 -16.46
C ALA A 151 -7.30 -10.64 -16.91
N ASP A 152 -6.50 -9.58 -16.82
CA ASP A 152 -5.09 -9.62 -17.23
C ASP A 152 -4.24 -8.87 -16.21
N CYS A 153 -3.10 -9.45 -15.91
CA CYS A 153 -2.09 -8.89 -15.03
C CYS A 153 -1.02 -8.21 -15.89
N SER A 154 -1.00 -6.89 -15.90
CA SER A 154 -0.06 -6.10 -16.71
C SER A 154 1.38 -6.16 -16.17
N SER A 155 1.53 -6.29 -14.85
CA SER A 155 2.82 -6.37 -14.16
C SER A 155 2.74 -7.39 -13.03
N LEU A 156 3.76 -8.23 -12.87
CA LEU A 156 3.92 -9.17 -11.76
C LEU A 156 5.39 -9.19 -11.33
N SER A 157 5.65 -9.06 -10.03
CA SER A 157 7.01 -9.03 -9.48
C SER A 157 7.07 -9.57 -8.05
N VAL A 158 8.23 -10.12 -7.68
CA VAL A 158 8.59 -10.47 -6.29
C VAL A 158 9.83 -9.65 -5.95
N VAL A 159 9.62 -8.53 -5.26
CA VAL A 159 10.66 -7.52 -4.98
C VAL A 159 11.17 -7.61 -3.55
N LEU A 160 10.32 -8.04 -2.61
CA LEU A 160 10.70 -8.19 -1.21
C LEU A 160 11.70 -9.34 -1.05
N LYS A 161 12.63 -9.17 -0.11
CA LYS A 161 13.65 -10.18 0.19
C LYS A 161 12.96 -11.39 0.84
N PRO A 162 13.07 -12.61 0.27
CA PRO A 162 12.53 -13.79 0.90
C PRO A 162 13.39 -14.14 2.12
N ILE A 163 12.80 -14.09 3.31
CA ILE A 163 13.45 -14.40 4.58
C ILE A 163 12.63 -15.48 5.26
N VAL A 164 13.28 -16.52 5.78
CA VAL A 164 12.61 -17.61 6.49
C VAL A 164 11.74 -17.05 7.63
N GLY A 165 10.51 -17.57 7.76
CA GLY A 165 9.57 -17.13 8.80
C GLY A 165 8.92 -15.76 8.56
N CYS A 166 9.37 -14.96 7.59
CA CYS A 166 8.74 -13.70 7.24
C CYS A 166 7.77 -13.85 6.04
N PRO A 167 6.61 -13.19 6.06
CA PRO A 167 5.70 -13.11 4.93
C PRO A 167 6.35 -12.55 3.66
N LEU A 168 6.17 -13.27 2.55
CA LEU A 168 6.52 -12.85 1.20
C LEU A 168 5.24 -12.69 0.37
N MET A 169 5.15 -11.59 -0.36
CA MET A 169 4.02 -11.29 -1.25
C MET A 169 4.52 -10.83 -2.62
N ALA A 170 3.77 -11.20 -3.65
CA ALA A 170 3.99 -10.70 -5.00
C ALA A 170 3.28 -9.37 -5.16
N SER A 171 3.87 -8.45 -5.92
CA SER A 171 3.19 -7.24 -6.36
C SER A 171 2.71 -7.41 -7.79
N CYS A 172 1.42 -7.11 -8.01
CA CYS A 172 0.80 -7.19 -9.33
C CYS A 172 -0.06 -5.96 -9.64
N ASP A 173 -0.04 -5.53 -10.91
CA ASP A 173 -0.91 -4.46 -11.43
C ASP A 173 -1.87 -5.06 -12.46
N MET A 174 -3.18 -4.93 -12.23
CA MET A 174 -4.21 -5.40 -13.16
C MET A 174 -4.33 -4.45 -14.36
N ARG A 175 -4.63 -4.99 -15.54
CA ARG A 175 -4.84 -4.19 -16.74
C ARG A 175 -6.10 -3.33 -16.59
N SER A 176 -5.98 -2.03 -16.82
CA SER A 176 -7.11 -1.11 -16.84
C SER A 176 -8.18 -1.56 -17.83
N GLY A 177 -9.45 -1.58 -17.42
CA GLY A 177 -10.57 -1.98 -18.26
C GLY A 177 -10.76 -3.49 -18.45
N SER A 178 -9.89 -4.33 -17.89
CA SER A 178 -10.13 -5.77 -17.82
C SER A 178 -11.19 -6.12 -16.77
N LYS A 179 -11.80 -7.30 -16.89
CA LYS A 179 -12.73 -7.83 -15.87
C LYS A 179 -12.05 -7.89 -14.50
N GLU A 180 -12.77 -7.39 -13.49
CA GLU A 180 -12.33 -7.51 -12.11
C GLU A 180 -12.30 -8.98 -11.67
N CYS A 181 -11.24 -9.36 -10.98
CA CYS A 181 -11.13 -10.66 -10.32
C CYS A 181 -10.22 -10.54 -9.10
N LYS A 182 -10.41 -11.46 -8.14
CA LYS A 182 -9.47 -11.62 -7.03
C LYS A 182 -8.35 -12.57 -7.49
N PRO A 183 -7.09 -12.10 -7.63
CA PRO A 183 -6.00 -12.95 -8.06
C PRO A 183 -5.71 -14.04 -7.02
N THR A 184 -5.42 -15.24 -7.50
CA THR A 184 -4.88 -16.33 -6.70
C THR A 184 -3.42 -16.53 -7.03
N PHE A 185 -2.57 -16.78 -6.04
CA PHE A 185 -1.14 -16.96 -6.25
C PHE A 185 -0.73 -18.38 -5.90
N HIS A 186 0.08 -18.99 -6.77
CA HIS A 186 0.66 -20.31 -6.55
C HIS A 186 2.18 -20.14 -6.41
N TRP A 187 2.70 -20.55 -5.26
CA TRP A 187 4.09 -20.38 -4.89
C TRP A 187 4.86 -21.69 -5.01
N TYR A 188 6.06 -21.57 -5.55
CA TYR A 188 6.97 -22.67 -5.79
C TYR A 188 8.38 -22.28 -5.34
N VAL A 189 9.19 -23.28 -5.03
CA VAL A 189 10.60 -23.11 -4.68
C VAL A 189 11.44 -24.04 -5.55
N GLY A 190 12.59 -23.56 -6.01
CA GLY A 190 13.47 -24.31 -6.92
C GLY A 190 14.95 -23.97 -6.74
N PRO A 191 15.87 -24.83 -7.21
CA PRO A 191 17.30 -24.57 -7.15
C PRO A 191 17.70 -23.23 -7.77
N GLU A 192 18.79 -22.65 -7.29
CA GLU A 192 19.33 -21.37 -7.81
C GLU A 192 19.55 -21.36 -9.33
N SER A 193 19.90 -22.52 -9.91
CA SER A 193 20.18 -22.67 -11.33
C SER A 193 18.96 -22.52 -12.24
N LEU A 194 17.74 -22.49 -11.70
CA LEU A 194 16.52 -22.35 -12.51
C LEU A 194 16.26 -20.87 -12.84
N SER A 195 16.26 -20.55 -14.14
CA SER A 195 16.04 -19.20 -14.67
C SER A 195 14.85 -19.08 -15.62
N ALA A 196 14.18 -20.19 -15.93
CA ALA A 196 13.05 -20.25 -16.86
C ALA A 196 11.86 -21.00 -16.24
N VAL A 197 10.66 -20.54 -16.54
CA VAL A 197 9.42 -21.11 -16.00
C VAL A 197 8.34 -21.08 -17.08
N GLN A 198 7.98 -22.25 -17.61
CA GLN A 198 6.77 -22.37 -18.41
C GLN A 198 5.70 -23.08 -17.60
N PRO A 199 4.56 -22.42 -17.31
CA PRO A 199 3.50 -23.06 -16.57
C PRO A 199 2.68 -24.02 -17.41
N GLU A 200 2.54 -25.25 -16.95
CA GLU A 200 1.59 -26.21 -17.49
C GLU A 200 0.44 -26.38 -16.51
N GLU A 201 -0.79 -26.42 -17.00
CA GLU A 201 -1.93 -26.74 -16.14
C GLU A 201 -2.04 -28.24 -16.02
N ALA A 202 -2.26 -28.72 -14.79
CA ALA A 202 -2.34 -30.15 -14.54
C ALA A 202 -3.59 -30.74 -15.21
N LYS A 203 -3.48 -31.99 -15.71
CA LYS A 203 -4.57 -32.69 -16.39
C LYS A 203 -5.84 -32.89 -15.54
N ALA A 204 -5.71 -32.84 -14.20
CA ALA A 204 -6.81 -33.00 -13.25
C ALA A 204 -7.41 -31.66 -12.78
N SER A 205 -7.04 -30.54 -13.40
CA SER A 205 -7.55 -29.21 -13.07
C SER A 205 -9.06 -29.08 -13.38
N THR A 206 -9.81 -28.46 -12.48
CA THR A 206 -11.17 -27.96 -12.73
C THR A 206 -11.19 -26.45 -12.60
N ASP A 207 -12.20 -25.77 -13.15
CA ASP A 207 -12.33 -24.31 -13.08
C ASP A 207 -12.30 -23.79 -11.62
N GLU A 208 -12.79 -24.59 -10.66
CA GLU A 208 -12.81 -24.24 -9.24
C GLU A 208 -11.52 -24.61 -8.49
N ASN A 209 -10.76 -25.59 -8.97
CA ASN A 209 -9.57 -26.09 -8.30
C ASN A 209 -8.40 -26.29 -9.25
N ARG A 210 -7.93 -25.16 -9.78
CA ARG A 210 -6.81 -25.14 -10.71
C ARG A 210 -5.47 -25.46 -10.04
N SER A 211 -4.64 -26.23 -10.73
CA SER A 211 -3.29 -26.57 -10.31
C SER A 211 -2.33 -26.52 -11.48
N PHE A 212 -1.08 -26.15 -11.19
CA PHE A 212 -0.07 -25.91 -12.21
C PHE A 212 1.21 -26.69 -11.89
N VAL A 213 1.85 -27.17 -12.94
CA VAL A 213 3.14 -27.86 -12.89
C VAL A 213 4.18 -26.94 -13.51
N LEU A 214 5.25 -26.73 -12.77
CA LEU A 214 6.41 -25.96 -13.19
C LEU A 214 7.62 -26.91 -13.18
N ASN A 215 8.15 -27.26 -14.35
CA ASN A 215 9.24 -28.24 -14.46
C ASN A 215 10.47 -27.80 -13.66
N GLY A 216 10.92 -28.66 -12.73
CA GLY A 216 12.05 -28.40 -11.83
C GLY A 216 11.69 -27.59 -10.57
N TRP A 217 10.46 -27.09 -10.45
CA TRP A 217 10.01 -26.31 -9.30
C TRP A 217 9.09 -27.14 -8.40
N GLN A 218 9.30 -27.02 -7.09
CA GLN A 218 8.49 -27.69 -6.09
C GLN A 218 7.34 -26.78 -5.65
N TRP A 219 6.09 -27.24 -5.78
CA TRP A 219 4.92 -26.52 -5.27
C TRP A 219 4.96 -26.39 -3.75
N ARG A 220 4.51 -25.24 -3.22
CA ARG A 220 4.59 -24.94 -1.78
C ARG A 220 3.34 -24.35 -1.17
N HIS A 221 2.69 -23.42 -1.85
CA HIS A 221 1.57 -22.72 -1.24
C HIS A 221 0.60 -22.18 -2.30
N LYS A 222 -0.67 -22.06 -1.91
CA LYS A 222 -1.72 -21.36 -2.66
C LYS A 222 -2.32 -20.29 -1.75
N GLY A 223 -2.15 -19.03 -2.10
CA GLY A 223 -2.56 -17.90 -1.26
C GLY A 223 -1.74 -16.65 -1.53
N CYS A 224 -2.23 -15.49 -1.09
CA CYS A 224 -1.59 -14.20 -1.34
C CYS A 224 -0.25 -14.03 -0.59
N VAL A 225 -0.06 -14.76 0.50
CA VAL A 225 1.14 -14.71 1.35
C VAL A 225 1.83 -16.06 1.34
N PHE A 226 3.12 -16.08 1.08
CA PHE A 226 3.98 -17.26 1.23
C PHE A 226 5.01 -17.00 2.32
N VAL A 227 5.24 -17.96 3.22
CA VAL A 227 6.25 -17.86 4.26
C VAL A 227 7.35 -18.90 3.97
N PRO A 228 8.57 -18.48 3.59
CA PRO A 228 9.67 -19.42 3.38
C PRO A 228 10.06 -20.16 4.66
N GLU A 229 10.55 -21.38 4.53
CA GLU A 229 11.00 -22.24 5.64
C GLU A 229 12.51 -22.48 5.57
N GLU A 230 13.12 -22.99 6.65
CA GLU A 230 14.56 -23.29 6.70
C GLU A 230 15.05 -24.18 5.54
N ARG A 231 14.21 -25.14 5.10
CA ARG A 231 14.51 -26.00 3.94
C ARG A 231 14.62 -25.26 2.61
N ASP A 232 14.28 -23.98 2.57
CA ASP A 232 14.25 -23.15 1.37
C ASP A 232 15.47 -22.27 1.21
N VAL A 233 16.28 -22.13 2.26
CA VAL A 233 17.48 -21.30 2.23
C VAL A 233 18.37 -21.66 1.03
N GLY A 234 18.82 -20.64 0.30
CA GLY A 234 19.63 -20.78 -0.90
C GLY A 234 18.84 -21.18 -2.17
N LYS A 235 17.51 -21.29 -2.10
CA LYS A 235 16.65 -21.56 -3.27
C LYS A 235 16.00 -20.28 -3.81
N ARG A 236 15.52 -20.32 -5.05
CA ARG A 236 14.68 -19.27 -5.65
C ARG A 236 13.21 -19.53 -5.33
N VAL A 237 12.42 -18.46 -5.27
CA VAL A 237 10.96 -18.53 -5.19
C VAL A 237 10.39 -18.19 -6.56
N CYS A 238 9.41 -18.95 -7.03
CA CYS A 238 8.60 -18.58 -8.20
C CYS A 238 7.14 -18.43 -7.76
N VAL A 239 6.49 -17.38 -8.24
CA VAL A 239 5.05 -17.19 -8.07
C VAL A 239 4.38 -17.18 -9.43
N LEU A 240 3.29 -17.92 -9.55
CA LEU A 240 2.34 -17.86 -10.65
C LEU A 240 1.09 -17.14 -10.19
N ILE A 241 0.60 -16.20 -11.01
CA ILE A 241 -0.70 -15.56 -10.81
C ILE A 241 -1.76 -16.30 -11.63
N ASP A 242 -2.83 -16.70 -10.96
CA ASP A 242 -4.03 -17.30 -11.52
C ASP A 242 -5.19 -16.31 -11.42
N LEU A 243 -5.73 -15.94 -12.57
CA LEU A 243 -6.84 -15.00 -12.74
C LEU A 243 -8.13 -15.70 -13.18
N GLY A 244 -8.15 -17.03 -13.17
CA GLY A 244 -9.25 -17.86 -13.63
C GLY A 244 -9.05 -18.46 -15.03
N PRO A 245 -10.00 -19.28 -15.50
CA PRO A 245 -9.93 -19.88 -16.83
C PRO A 245 -9.85 -18.81 -17.91
N ASP A 246 -9.26 -19.17 -19.05
CA ASP A 246 -9.14 -18.27 -20.20
C ASP A 246 -8.46 -16.94 -19.92
N THR A 247 -7.45 -16.96 -19.06
CA THR A 247 -6.59 -15.80 -18.77
C THR A 247 -5.15 -16.08 -19.18
N ILE A 248 -4.37 -15.02 -19.30
CA ILE A 248 -2.94 -15.12 -19.55
C ILE A 248 -2.25 -15.55 -18.26
N ARG A 249 -1.60 -16.71 -18.30
CA ARG A 249 -0.83 -17.21 -17.15
C ARG A 249 0.50 -16.49 -17.12
N ARG A 250 0.85 -15.93 -15.96
CA ARG A 250 2.12 -15.25 -15.75
C ARG A 250 2.79 -15.80 -14.50
N CYS A 251 4.10 -15.92 -14.58
CA CYS A 251 4.93 -16.25 -13.45
C CYS A 251 6.11 -15.29 -13.35
N VAL A 252 6.69 -15.19 -12.16
CA VAL A 252 7.92 -14.44 -11.94
C VAL A 252 8.77 -15.17 -10.91
N ILE A 253 10.08 -15.09 -11.08
CA ILE A 253 11.07 -15.65 -10.15
C ILE A 253 11.58 -14.51 -9.27
N SER A 254 11.81 -14.78 -7.98
CA SER A 254 12.43 -13.85 -7.05
C SER A 254 13.83 -13.45 -7.53
N THR A 255 14.16 -12.17 -7.38
CA THR A 255 15.50 -11.66 -7.71
C THR A 255 16.55 -12.18 -6.74
N GLU A 256 16.17 -12.38 -5.47
CA GLU A 256 17.04 -12.92 -4.42
C GLU A 256 16.73 -14.37 -4.10
N LEU A 257 17.70 -15.03 -3.47
CA LEU A 257 17.51 -16.35 -2.87
C LEU A 257 16.76 -16.20 -1.55
N VAL A 258 16.17 -17.28 -1.08
CA VAL A 258 15.67 -17.34 0.29
C VAL A 258 16.83 -17.26 1.26
N ASN A 259 16.75 -16.28 2.17
CA ASN A 259 17.74 -16.03 3.19
C ASN A 259 17.33 -16.67 4.50
N ALA A 260 18.31 -17.18 5.23
CA ALA A 260 18.12 -17.53 6.62
C ALA A 260 17.75 -16.28 7.44
N ARG A 261 17.17 -16.51 8.61
CA ARG A 261 16.92 -15.45 9.58
C ARG A 261 18.24 -14.96 10.20
N PRO A 262 18.27 -13.74 10.77
CA PRO A 262 19.35 -13.36 11.67
C PRO A 262 19.53 -14.40 12.78
N ALA A 263 20.76 -14.54 13.30
CA ALA A 263 21.04 -15.47 14.38
C ALA A 263 20.30 -15.08 15.67
N GLU A 264 20.13 -13.78 15.89
CA GLU A 264 19.33 -13.20 16.94
C GLU A 264 17.83 -13.17 16.60
N PRO A 265 16.94 -13.30 17.59
CA PRO A 265 15.51 -13.12 17.39
C PRO A 265 15.21 -11.67 17.00
N TYR A 266 14.14 -11.47 16.23
CA TYR A 266 13.67 -10.11 15.98
C TYR A 266 13.20 -9.46 17.29
N ILE A 267 13.33 -8.14 17.37
CA ILE A 267 13.10 -7.36 18.60
C ILE A 267 11.71 -7.58 19.22
N PHE A 268 10.73 -7.96 18.40
CA PHE A 268 9.33 -8.18 18.80
C PHE A 268 8.98 -9.61 19.21
N GLU A 269 9.76 -10.63 18.83
CA GLU A 269 9.29 -12.03 18.90
C GLU A 269 8.99 -12.48 20.32
N ARG A 270 9.87 -12.12 21.26
CA ARG A 270 9.64 -12.43 22.67
C ARG A 270 8.40 -11.73 23.20
N ARG A 271 8.15 -10.47 22.82
CA ARG A 271 6.96 -9.71 23.23
C ARG A 271 5.70 -10.40 22.72
N GLN A 272 5.71 -10.85 21.46
CA GLN A 272 4.57 -11.56 20.88
C GLN A 272 4.35 -12.92 21.54
N ASN A 273 5.41 -13.70 21.75
CA ASN A 273 5.31 -15.02 22.36
C ASN A 273 4.81 -14.94 23.82
N ASP A 274 5.33 -13.99 24.59
CA ASP A 274 5.06 -13.89 26.02
C ASP A 274 3.70 -13.23 26.32
N TYR A 275 3.22 -12.31 25.45
CA TYR A 275 2.05 -11.47 25.75
C TYR A 275 0.94 -11.50 24.68
N CYS A 276 1.19 -11.99 23.47
CA CYS A 276 0.25 -11.94 22.35
C CYS A 276 -0.35 -13.30 21.98
N THR A 277 -0.66 -14.10 23.00
CA THR A 277 -1.46 -15.32 22.84
C THR A 277 -2.94 -14.98 22.59
N ASP A 278 -3.74 -15.96 22.16
CA ASP A 278 -5.19 -15.76 21.92
C ASP A 278 -5.99 -15.55 23.22
N TRP A 279 -5.34 -15.68 24.38
CA TRP A 279 -5.95 -15.53 25.68
C TRP A 279 -5.85 -14.08 26.16
N GLN A 280 -6.64 -13.19 25.56
CA GLN A 280 -6.92 -11.89 26.15
C GLN A 280 -8.06 -12.06 27.15
N LYS A 281 -7.72 -11.96 28.44
CA LYS A 281 -8.71 -11.79 29.50
C LYS A 281 -9.45 -10.47 29.25
N ASP A 282 -10.77 -10.53 29.05
CA ASP A 282 -11.74 -9.44 28.90
C ASP A 282 -11.15 -8.09 28.43
N GLY A 283 -11.32 -7.72 27.14
CA GLY A 283 -10.92 -6.41 26.63
C GLY A 283 -10.39 -6.43 25.19
N PHE A 284 -9.79 -5.30 24.79
CA PHE A 284 -9.26 -5.06 23.45
C PHE A 284 -7.80 -4.63 23.52
N ARG A 285 -6.94 -5.13 22.63
CA ARG A 285 -5.56 -4.65 22.51
C ARG A 285 -5.45 -3.51 21.54
N VAL A 286 -4.81 -2.44 21.97
CA VAL A 286 -4.54 -1.25 21.17
C VAL A 286 -3.04 -1.13 20.95
N MET A 287 -2.63 -0.80 19.73
CA MET A 287 -1.23 -0.62 19.35
C MET A 287 -1.02 0.70 18.61
N SER A 288 0.04 1.44 18.93
CA SER A 288 0.56 2.54 18.10
C SER A 288 1.99 2.23 17.65
N TYR A 289 2.33 2.52 16.39
CA TYR A 289 3.64 2.22 15.84
C TYR A 289 4.01 3.11 14.63
N ASN A 290 5.06 3.92 14.77
CA ASN A 290 5.74 4.53 13.62
C ASN A 290 6.63 3.48 12.93
N ILE A 291 6.35 3.18 11.66
CA ILE A 291 7.00 2.08 10.93
C ILE A 291 8.12 2.53 9.97
N LEU A 292 8.56 3.78 10.09
CA LEU A 292 9.69 4.38 9.38
C LEU A 292 9.54 4.32 7.84
N ALA A 293 9.13 5.42 7.22
CA ALA A 293 8.93 5.50 5.78
C ALA A 293 10.27 5.47 5.03
N ALA A 294 10.30 4.79 3.89
CA ALA A 294 11.51 4.68 3.07
C ALA A 294 12.03 6.03 2.56
N LEU A 295 11.16 7.03 2.45
CA LEU A 295 11.50 8.36 1.92
C LEU A 295 12.50 9.13 2.82
N TYR A 296 12.59 8.82 4.11
CA TYR A 296 13.49 9.49 5.05
C TYR A 296 14.91 8.90 5.08
N LEU A 297 15.12 7.74 4.45
CA LEU A 297 16.37 6.98 4.57
C LEU A 297 17.47 7.41 3.58
N ASN A 298 17.10 8.07 2.48
CA ASN A 298 18.01 8.53 1.40
C ASN A 298 19.21 7.61 1.11
N LEU A 299 18.93 6.33 0.82
CA LEU A 299 19.95 5.27 0.73
C LEU A 299 20.92 5.40 -0.47
N GLU A 300 20.81 6.46 -1.27
CA GLU A 300 21.75 6.81 -2.33
C GLU A 300 23.06 7.41 -1.79
N GLN A 301 23.04 8.03 -0.61
CA GLN A 301 24.23 8.62 0.04
C GLN A 301 25.22 7.56 0.54
N ASN A 302 26.46 7.93 0.89
CA ASN A 302 27.40 6.98 1.49
C ASN A 302 26.93 6.56 2.89
N GLN A 303 27.38 5.40 3.38
CA GLN A 303 26.97 4.85 4.68
C GLN A 303 27.13 5.85 5.84
N ASP A 304 28.25 6.56 5.91
CA ASP A 304 28.52 7.53 6.99
C ASP A 304 27.67 8.81 6.92
N ASP A 305 27.09 9.10 5.74
CA ASP A 305 26.27 10.29 5.47
C ASP A 305 24.76 10.02 5.67
N LEU A 306 24.38 8.77 5.93
CA LEU A 306 22.98 8.39 6.17
C LEU A 306 22.49 8.92 7.51
N PHE A 307 21.17 9.04 7.64
CA PHE A 307 20.53 9.35 8.91
C PHE A 307 20.81 8.26 9.97
N PHE A 308 20.90 7.01 9.55
CA PHE A 308 21.27 5.85 10.37
C PHE A 308 22.61 5.24 9.94
N PRO A 309 23.75 5.90 10.21
CA PRO A 309 25.04 5.46 9.68
C PRO A 309 25.58 4.19 10.34
N TYR A 310 25.08 3.83 11.52
CA TYR A 310 25.40 2.58 12.22
C TYR A 310 24.72 1.34 11.62
N CYS A 311 23.62 1.52 10.88
CA CYS A 311 22.84 0.43 10.32
C CYS A 311 23.22 0.20 8.85
N PRO A 312 23.70 -0.99 8.43
CA PRO A 312 23.97 -1.25 7.02
C PRO A 312 22.78 -0.97 6.09
N LYS A 313 23.04 -0.41 4.90
CA LYS A 313 21.99 -0.07 3.91
C LYS A 313 21.01 -1.22 3.64
N GLU A 314 21.48 -2.46 3.59
CA GLU A 314 20.63 -3.62 3.29
C GLU A 314 19.51 -3.82 4.32
N TYR A 315 19.74 -3.48 5.59
CA TYR A 315 18.74 -3.59 6.65
C TYR A 315 17.82 -2.36 6.73
N GLN A 316 18.25 -1.23 6.17
CA GLN A 316 17.42 -0.04 6.01
C GLN A 316 16.46 -0.13 4.82
N GLN A 317 16.80 -0.91 3.78
CA GLN A 317 15.98 -1.02 2.58
C GLN A 317 14.59 -1.59 2.89
N TYR A 318 13.56 -1.02 2.24
CA TYR A 318 12.19 -1.50 2.37
C TYR A 318 12.03 -2.98 1.97
N THR A 319 12.89 -3.48 1.07
CA THR A 319 12.89 -4.88 0.63
C THR A 319 13.23 -5.84 1.77
N TYR A 320 13.99 -5.38 2.78
CA TYR A 320 14.29 -6.11 4.01
C TYR A 320 13.28 -5.81 5.13
N ARG A 321 12.97 -4.53 5.35
CA ARG A 321 12.10 -4.10 6.47
C ARG A 321 10.65 -4.56 6.32
N TYR A 322 10.08 -4.51 5.11
CA TYR A 322 8.67 -4.86 4.90
C TYR A 322 8.35 -6.32 5.28
N PRO A 323 9.09 -7.36 4.83
CA PRO A 323 8.86 -8.73 5.31
C PRO A 323 8.82 -8.86 6.84
N ILE A 324 9.66 -8.10 7.55
CA ILE A 324 9.73 -8.10 9.01
C ILE A 324 8.51 -7.38 9.60
N LEU A 325 8.15 -6.19 9.10
CA LEU A 325 6.95 -5.47 9.51
C LEU A 325 5.66 -6.27 9.25
N MET A 326 5.63 -6.99 8.13
CA MET A 326 4.53 -7.89 7.76
C MET A 326 4.40 -9.09 8.70
N HIS A 327 5.50 -9.49 9.36
CA HIS A 327 5.46 -10.47 10.45
C HIS A 327 5.06 -9.80 11.78
N GLU A 328 5.65 -8.65 12.08
CA GLU A 328 5.51 -7.95 13.36
C GLU A 328 4.09 -7.44 13.61
N ILE A 329 3.54 -6.64 12.68
CA ILE A 329 2.29 -5.89 12.89
C ILE A 329 1.11 -6.82 13.25
N PRO A 330 0.76 -7.84 12.42
CA PRO A 330 -0.34 -8.74 12.75
C PRO A 330 0.01 -9.72 13.89
N GLY A 331 1.29 -9.99 14.13
CA GLY A 331 1.75 -10.93 15.17
C GLY A 331 1.44 -10.47 16.59
N TYR A 332 1.29 -9.16 16.81
CA TYR A 332 0.82 -8.63 18.09
C TYR A 332 -0.67 -8.91 18.37
N LYS A 333 -1.44 -9.38 17.38
CA LYS A 333 -2.87 -9.67 17.50
C LYS A 333 -3.69 -8.54 18.15
N ALA A 334 -3.34 -7.28 17.85
CA ALA A 334 -4.09 -6.14 18.36
C ALA A 334 -5.50 -6.07 17.76
N ASP A 335 -6.44 -5.45 18.46
CA ASP A 335 -7.82 -5.25 18.00
C ASP A 335 -7.97 -3.94 17.24
N LEU A 336 -7.22 -2.91 17.66
CA LEU A 336 -7.11 -1.62 16.99
C LEU A 336 -5.63 -1.22 16.87
N ILE A 337 -5.20 -0.86 15.68
CA ILE A 337 -3.81 -0.56 15.34
C ILE A 337 -3.74 0.81 14.69
N PHE A 338 -2.83 1.65 15.19
CA PHE A 338 -2.52 2.98 14.67
C PHE A 338 -1.09 2.96 14.14
N LEU A 339 -0.89 3.23 12.85
CA LEU A 339 0.42 3.27 12.22
C LEU A 339 0.72 4.67 11.68
N GLN A 340 1.96 5.10 11.81
CA GLN A 340 2.51 6.32 11.23
C GLN A 340 3.62 5.97 10.23
N GLU A 341 3.90 6.87 9.29
CA GLU A 341 4.93 6.68 8.26
C GLU A 341 4.70 5.46 7.35
N VAL A 342 3.43 5.17 7.06
CA VAL A 342 3.09 4.07 6.17
C VAL A 342 3.35 4.50 4.72
N ASP A 343 4.43 3.99 4.12
CA ASP A 343 4.74 4.22 2.72
C ASP A 343 3.55 3.92 1.80
N ASP A 344 3.31 4.79 0.82
CA ASP A 344 2.28 4.63 -0.22
C ASP A 344 2.42 3.30 -0.95
N ARG A 345 3.66 2.85 -1.19
CA ARG A 345 3.97 1.53 -1.75
C ARG A 345 3.50 0.40 -0.85
N PHE A 346 3.77 0.49 0.45
CA PHE A 346 3.44 -0.57 1.41
C PHE A 346 1.92 -0.71 1.55
N GLN A 347 1.25 0.43 1.69
CA GLN A 347 -0.21 0.56 1.65
C GLN A 347 -0.82 0.01 0.35
N MET A 348 -0.34 0.40 -0.83
CA MET A 348 -1.00 -0.03 -2.06
C MET A 348 -0.78 -1.50 -2.40
N ARG A 349 0.40 -2.06 -2.09
CA ARG A 349 0.83 -3.35 -2.64
C ARG A 349 0.77 -4.52 -1.67
N TYR A 350 0.87 -4.28 -0.36
CA TYR A 350 1.12 -5.37 0.60
C TYR A 350 0.19 -5.31 1.81
N LEU A 351 0.23 -4.22 2.58
CA LEU A 351 -0.30 -4.18 3.95
C LEU A 351 -1.82 -4.45 4.02
N PRO A 352 -2.71 -3.83 3.21
CA PRO A 352 -4.14 -4.12 3.26
C PRO A 352 -4.51 -5.55 2.86
N ALA A 353 -3.78 -6.16 1.93
CA ALA A 353 -4.01 -7.55 1.54
C ALA A 353 -3.61 -8.49 2.69
N LEU A 354 -2.42 -8.29 3.26
CA LEU A 354 -1.94 -9.03 4.42
C LEU A 354 -2.86 -8.91 5.64
N MET A 355 -3.25 -7.69 5.99
CA MET A 355 -4.08 -7.42 7.18
C MET A 355 -5.48 -8.03 7.03
N ARG A 356 -6.03 -8.08 5.82
CA ARG A 356 -7.31 -8.76 5.54
C ARG A 356 -7.24 -10.27 5.78
N GLU A 357 -6.14 -10.93 5.44
CA GLU A 357 -5.94 -12.36 5.76
C GLU A 357 -5.91 -12.60 7.28
N HIS A 358 -5.50 -11.59 8.04
CA HIS A 358 -5.53 -11.61 9.50
C HIS A 358 -6.86 -11.07 10.08
N GLY A 359 -7.90 -10.88 9.26
CA GLY A 359 -9.24 -10.49 9.73
C GLY A 359 -9.40 -9.01 10.09
N TYR A 360 -8.51 -8.14 9.60
CA TYR A 360 -8.63 -6.70 9.78
C TYR A 360 -9.33 -5.99 8.61
N GLU A 361 -9.95 -4.86 8.93
CA GLU A 361 -10.22 -3.78 8.00
C GLU A 361 -9.13 -2.71 8.13
N VAL A 362 -8.84 -2.00 7.04
CA VAL A 362 -7.71 -1.08 6.95
C VAL A 362 -8.15 0.23 6.32
N PHE A 363 -7.82 1.33 6.98
CA PHE A 363 -8.14 2.69 6.57
C PHE A 363 -6.86 3.50 6.49
N PHE A 364 -6.57 4.09 5.33
CA PHE A 364 -5.34 4.84 5.10
C PHE A 364 -5.66 6.29 4.76
N LYS A 365 -4.94 7.21 5.41
CA LYS A 365 -4.97 8.64 5.11
C LYS A 365 -3.56 9.10 4.74
N LYS A 366 -3.37 9.40 3.45
CA LYS A 366 -2.12 10.00 2.96
C LYS A 366 -1.92 11.40 3.57
N LYS A 367 -0.67 11.74 3.90
CA LYS A 367 -0.31 13.13 4.22
C LYS A 367 -0.55 14.03 3.00
N ALA A 368 -0.71 15.33 3.23
CA ALA A 368 -0.96 16.28 2.15
C ALA A 368 0.25 16.42 1.19
N ALA A 369 0.05 17.15 0.08
CA ALA A 369 1.08 17.43 -0.92
C ALA A 369 1.66 16.16 -1.60
N LEU A 370 2.94 16.23 -2.03
CA LEU A 370 3.64 15.16 -2.75
C LEU A 370 4.34 14.14 -1.82
N VAL A 371 3.94 14.08 -0.54
CA VAL A 371 4.52 13.12 0.42
C VAL A 371 4.02 11.72 0.12
N ASN A 372 4.91 10.74 0.06
CA ASN A 372 4.60 9.35 -0.29
C ASN A 372 4.46 8.42 0.92
N GLU A 373 3.94 8.95 2.03
CA GLU A 373 3.55 8.19 3.23
C GLU A 373 2.27 8.76 3.86
N GLY A 374 1.72 8.04 4.84
CA GLY A 374 0.54 8.46 5.55
C GLY A 374 0.31 7.72 6.85
N LEU A 375 -0.89 7.93 7.39
CA LEU A 375 -1.40 7.30 8.60
C LEU A 375 -2.31 6.13 8.22
N MET A 376 -2.33 5.12 9.09
CA MET A 376 -3.23 3.99 8.92
C MET A 376 -3.88 3.58 10.24
N ILE A 377 -5.18 3.31 10.20
CA ILE A 377 -5.90 2.63 11.28
C ILE A 377 -6.36 1.27 10.76
N CYS A 378 -6.01 0.21 11.47
CA CYS A 378 -6.52 -1.15 11.21
C CYS A 378 -7.36 -1.62 12.39
N CYS A 379 -8.53 -2.19 12.14
CA CYS A 379 -9.41 -2.71 13.20
C CYS A 379 -9.87 -4.14 12.91
N ARG A 380 -10.08 -4.95 13.95
CA ARG A 380 -10.61 -6.32 13.81
C ARG A 380 -12.08 -6.27 13.39
N LYS A 381 -12.41 -6.84 12.23
CA LYS A 381 -13.78 -6.85 11.67
C LYS A 381 -14.83 -7.51 12.57
N LYS A 382 -14.40 -8.45 13.43
CA LYS A 382 -15.27 -9.13 14.39
C LYS A 382 -15.69 -8.23 15.57
N HIS A 383 -15.05 -7.09 15.77
CA HIS A 383 -15.26 -6.21 16.92
C HIS A 383 -15.73 -4.82 16.52
N PHE A 384 -15.26 -4.30 15.39
CA PHE A 384 -15.51 -2.91 15.00
C PHE A 384 -16.12 -2.84 13.61
N ASN A 385 -17.19 -2.05 13.49
CA ASN A 385 -17.76 -1.66 12.21
C ASN A 385 -17.51 -0.16 12.00
N LEU A 386 -16.96 0.23 10.85
CA LEU A 386 -16.82 1.65 10.54
C LEU A 386 -18.21 2.29 10.41
N LEU A 387 -18.42 3.39 11.14
CA LEU A 387 -19.60 4.25 10.98
C LEU A 387 -19.32 5.38 10.00
N ASP A 388 -18.22 6.10 10.19
CA ASP A 388 -17.89 7.28 9.41
C ASP A 388 -16.40 7.66 9.56
N ALA A 389 -15.88 8.39 8.57
CA ALA A 389 -14.50 8.89 8.51
C ALA A 389 -14.47 10.42 8.44
N TYR A 390 -13.61 11.03 9.25
CA TYR A 390 -13.51 12.46 9.49
C TYR A 390 -12.10 13.01 9.23
N ASP A 391 -11.31 12.34 8.39
CA ASP A 391 -9.91 12.71 8.19
C ASP A 391 -9.73 14.14 7.68
N MET A 392 -8.81 14.90 8.27
CA MET A 392 -8.59 16.30 7.96
C MET A 392 -7.09 16.64 7.81
N TRP A 393 -6.77 17.56 6.92
CA TRP A 393 -5.47 18.23 6.95
C TRP A 393 -5.52 19.33 8.01
N LEU A 394 -4.47 19.46 8.83
CA LEU A 394 -4.52 20.44 9.93
C LEU A 394 -4.61 21.88 9.43
N THR A 395 -4.11 22.16 8.23
CA THR A 395 -4.27 23.47 7.58
C THR A 395 -5.71 23.80 7.24
N ASP A 396 -6.54 22.81 6.92
CA ASP A 396 -7.96 23.03 6.61
C ASP A 396 -8.76 23.43 7.86
N LEU A 397 -8.26 23.07 9.05
CA LEU A 397 -8.84 23.47 10.34
C LEU A 397 -8.60 24.95 10.66
N LEU A 398 -7.80 25.67 9.87
CA LEU A 398 -7.58 27.12 9.99
C LEU A 398 -8.65 27.95 9.25
N ASP A 399 -9.56 27.32 8.50
CA ASP A 399 -10.69 28.02 7.85
C ASP A 399 -11.73 28.45 8.90
N LEU A 400 -11.61 29.70 9.37
CA LEU A 400 -12.47 30.27 10.41
C LEU A 400 -13.96 30.36 10.03
N GLN A 401 -14.32 30.25 8.73
CA GLN A 401 -15.74 30.16 8.36
C GLN A 401 -16.34 28.81 8.74
N LYS A 402 -15.52 27.74 8.77
CA LYS A 402 -15.94 26.39 9.12
C LYS A 402 -15.59 26.02 10.56
N PHE A 403 -14.45 26.49 11.04
CA PHE A 403 -13.85 26.18 12.32
C PHE A 403 -13.53 27.45 13.13
N PRO A 404 -14.56 28.24 13.51
CA PRO A 404 -14.38 29.48 14.27
C PRO A 404 -13.70 29.26 15.63
N GLU A 405 -13.74 28.04 16.18
CA GLU A 405 -13.07 27.66 17.42
C GLU A 405 -11.54 27.77 17.37
N ASN A 406 -10.94 27.89 16.18
CA ASN A 406 -9.49 27.98 15.98
C ASN A 406 -8.98 29.41 15.76
N GLU A 407 -9.81 30.41 16.07
CA GLU A 407 -9.48 31.84 15.91
C GLU A 407 -8.17 32.22 16.63
N ASP A 408 -7.98 31.75 17.86
CA ASP A 408 -6.80 32.01 18.68
C ASP A 408 -5.50 31.39 18.11
N VAL A 409 -5.59 30.21 17.49
CA VAL A 409 -4.47 29.57 16.77
C VAL A 409 -4.10 30.39 15.54
N VAL A 410 -5.09 30.83 14.75
CA VAL A 410 -4.85 31.69 13.57
C VAL A 410 -4.22 33.01 13.97
N HIS A 411 -4.76 33.69 14.98
CA HIS A 411 -4.20 34.94 15.50
C HIS A 411 -2.77 34.77 16.03
N LEU A 412 -2.45 33.64 16.65
CA LEU A 412 -1.09 33.38 17.13
C LEU A 412 -0.13 33.19 15.94
N LEU A 413 -0.51 32.39 14.94
CA LEU A 413 0.30 32.19 13.74
C LEU A 413 0.51 33.51 12.97
N GLU A 414 -0.46 34.41 12.95
CA GLU A 414 -0.34 35.71 12.29
C GLU A 414 0.67 36.67 12.94
N ARG A 415 1.12 36.40 14.17
CA ARG A 415 2.19 37.19 14.81
C ARG A 415 3.55 36.98 14.19
N ASP A 416 3.77 35.85 13.51
CA ASP A 416 5.07 35.45 13.00
C ASP A 416 4.94 34.74 11.64
N GLU A 417 5.35 35.44 10.59
CA GLU A 417 5.21 34.95 9.21
C GLU A 417 6.03 33.68 8.96
N GLU A 418 7.20 33.54 9.59
CA GLU A 418 8.05 32.34 9.46
C GLU A 418 7.37 31.11 10.09
N THR A 419 6.86 31.24 11.31
CA THR A 419 6.09 30.19 12.01
C THR A 419 4.81 29.83 11.24
N LYS A 420 4.10 30.83 10.71
CA LYS A 420 2.91 30.60 9.87
C LYS A 420 3.25 29.81 8.62
N ASN A 421 4.29 30.23 7.90
CA ASN A 421 4.75 29.53 6.70
C ASN A 421 5.23 28.13 7.03
N LEU A 422 5.96 27.98 8.14
CA LEU A 422 6.38 26.69 8.64
C LEU A 422 5.17 25.79 8.88
N PHE A 423 4.17 26.25 9.63
CA PHE A 423 2.95 25.51 9.95
C PHE A 423 2.18 25.09 8.69
N ILE A 424 1.89 26.03 7.78
CA ILE A 424 1.04 25.81 6.60
C ILE A 424 1.71 24.91 5.56
N THR A 425 3.05 24.94 5.48
CA THR A 425 3.79 24.08 4.54
C THR A 425 3.98 22.66 5.05
N ARG A 426 3.68 22.35 6.32
CA ARG A 426 3.75 20.98 6.82
C ARG A 426 2.48 20.19 6.47
N PRO A 427 2.62 19.01 5.84
CA PRO A 427 1.51 18.21 5.38
C PRO A 427 0.90 17.35 6.50
N THR A 428 0.77 17.92 7.70
CA THR A 428 0.30 17.22 8.90
C THR A 428 -1.20 16.94 8.81
N VAL A 429 -1.61 15.76 9.24
CA VAL A 429 -3.01 15.30 9.15
C VAL A 429 -3.47 14.69 10.47
N ILE A 430 -4.78 14.74 10.71
CA ILE A 430 -5.46 13.90 11.67
C ILE A 430 -6.30 12.87 10.90
N GLN A 431 -6.06 11.60 11.17
CA GLN A 431 -6.96 10.53 10.76
C GLN A 431 -7.96 10.31 11.90
N LEU A 432 -9.27 10.33 11.61
CA LEU A 432 -10.29 10.25 12.65
C LEU A 432 -11.45 9.39 12.18
N LEU A 433 -11.66 8.25 12.83
CA LEU A 433 -12.67 7.27 12.44
C LEU A 433 -13.59 6.99 13.62
N SER A 434 -14.88 6.87 13.34
CA SER A 434 -15.85 6.40 14.33
C SER A 434 -16.22 4.96 14.04
N PHE A 435 -16.12 4.10 15.06
CA PHE A 435 -16.44 2.70 14.98
C PHE A 435 -17.58 2.36 15.93
N GLU A 436 -18.56 1.61 15.45
CA GLU A 436 -19.52 0.92 16.30
C GLU A 436 -18.86 -0.34 16.86
N LEU A 437 -18.94 -0.50 18.18
CA LEU A 437 -18.50 -1.72 18.85
C LEU A 437 -19.58 -2.80 18.69
N GLN A 438 -19.24 -3.92 18.05
CA GLN A 438 -20.18 -5.02 17.89
C GLN A 438 -20.61 -5.54 19.28
N PRO A 439 -21.93 -5.67 19.52
CA PRO A 439 -22.43 -5.92 20.87
C PRO A 439 -22.14 -7.35 21.33
N GLU A 440 -21.22 -7.50 22.29
CA GLU A 440 -21.27 -8.63 23.24
C GLU A 440 -22.16 -8.29 24.45
N SER A 441 -22.30 -7.00 24.78
CA SER A 441 -22.87 -6.48 26.04
C SER A 441 -24.21 -5.76 25.90
N GLY A 442 -24.81 -5.73 24.71
CA GLY A 442 -26.15 -5.15 24.45
C GLY A 442 -26.28 -3.62 24.63
N ARG A 443 -25.18 -2.89 24.86
CA ARG A 443 -25.14 -1.42 24.95
C ARG A 443 -24.52 -0.82 23.70
N ASP A 444 -25.24 0.12 23.07
CA ASP A 444 -24.74 0.88 21.92
C ASP A 444 -23.53 1.74 22.33
N SER A 445 -22.40 1.52 21.66
CA SER A 445 -21.10 2.07 22.00
C SER A 445 -20.34 2.45 20.74
N ILE A 446 -19.73 3.64 20.74
CA ILE A 446 -18.90 4.16 19.66
C ILE A 446 -17.50 4.45 20.18
N ILE A 447 -16.50 4.04 19.42
CA ILE A 447 -15.11 4.40 19.63
C ILE A 447 -14.71 5.40 18.56
N LEU A 448 -14.28 6.58 19.00
CA LEU A 448 -13.69 7.60 18.16
C LEU A 448 -12.16 7.45 18.20
N ALA A 449 -11.62 6.87 17.14
CA ALA A 449 -10.22 6.51 16.99
C ALA A 449 -9.49 7.55 16.14
N ALA A 450 -8.52 8.24 16.74
CA ALA A 450 -7.71 9.28 16.13
C ALA A 450 -6.25 8.82 15.98
N ASN A 451 -5.64 9.14 14.85
CA ASN A 451 -4.21 8.94 14.58
C ASN A 451 -3.59 10.25 14.11
N THR A 452 -2.36 10.56 14.56
CA THR A 452 -1.58 11.66 13.99
C THR A 452 -0.08 11.34 13.96
N HIS A 453 0.66 12.14 13.20
CA HIS A 453 2.12 12.20 13.25
C HIS A 453 2.51 13.68 13.17
N LEU A 454 2.90 14.25 14.30
CA LEU A 454 3.19 15.69 14.45
C LEU A 454 4.56 16.07 13.86
N TYR A 455 4.81 17.37 13.74
CA TYR A 455 6.09 17.87 13.24
C TYR A 455 7.28 17.39 14.07
N PHE A 456 8.36 16.95 13.41
CA PHE A 456 9.47 16.27 14.08
C PHE A 456 10.47 17.21 14.76
N ASP A 457 10.68 18.42 14.22
CA ASP A 457 11.82 19.25 14.63
C ASP A 457 11.72 19.70 16.10
N PRO A 458 12.70 19.34 16.96
CA PRO A 458 12.66 19.67 18.38
C PRO A 458 12.72 21.17 18.66
N ARG A 459 13.21 21.99 17.72
CA ARG A 459 13.28 23.46 17.88
C ARG A 459 11.91 24.14 17.81
N HIS A 460 10.88 23.40 17.39
CA HIS A 460 9.56 23.95 17.10
C HIS A 460 8.45 23.29 17.94
N GLU A 461 8.65 23.15 19.25
CA GLU A 461 7.63 22.57 20.14
C GLU A 461 6.29 23.30 20.10
N HIS A 462 6.31 24.64 20.02
CA HIS A 462 5.11 25.46 19.83
C HIS A 462 4.29 25.02 18.61
N ILE A 463 4.91 24.62 17.49
CA ILE A 463 4.20 24.09 16.32
C ILE A 463 3.47 22.79 16.68
N LYS A 464 4.14 21.88 17.40
CA LYS A 464 3.56 20.59 17.83
C LYS A 464 2.36 20.81 18.75
N VAL A 465 2.45 21.78 19.66
CA VAL A 465 1.34 22.21 20.52
C VAL A 465 0.17 22.75 19.70
N LEU A 466 0.42 23.67 18.76
CA LEU A 466 -0.65 24.23 17.91
C LEU A 466 -1.33 23.15 17.07
N GLN A 467 -0.57 22.21 16.50
CA GLN A 467 -1.12 21.05 15.79
C GLN A 467 -2.00 20.20 16.71
N THR A 468 -1.55 19.97 17.95
CA THR A 468 -2.29 19.19 18.95
C THR A 468 -3.59 19.89 19.39
N VAL A 469 -3.59 21.22 19.55
CA VAL A 469 -4.80 22.01 19.84
C VAL A 469 -5.84 21.79 18.74
N LEU A 470 -5.44 21.89 17.47
CA LEU A 470 -6.35 21.66 16.34
C LEU A 470 -6.91 20.23 16.35
N CYS A 471 -6.06 19.22 16.58
CA CYS A 471 -6.48 17.83 16.70
C CYS A 471 -7.51 17.63 17.82
N ALA A 472 -7.21 18.10 19.03
CA ALA A 472 -8.06 17.92 20.21
C ALA A 472 -9.42 18.63 20.04
N ARG A 473 -9.43 19.88 19.54
CA ARG A 473 -10.67 20.60 19.23
C ARG A 473 -11.50 19.91 18.17
N TYR A 474 -10.86 19.36 17.15
CA TYR A 474 -11.56 18.62 16.10
C TYR A 474 -12.19 17.32 16.65
N ILE A 475 -11.46 16.58 17.50
CA ILE A 475 -12.02 15.43 18.24
C ILE A 475 -13.22 15.88 19.09
N ALA A 476 -13.12 16.97 19.84
CA ALA A 476 -14.22 17.51 20.66
C ALA A 476 -15.45 17.88 19.80
N ARG A 477 -15.24 18.53 18.65
CA ARG A 477 -16.30 18.89 17.70
C ARG A 477 -17.03 17.65 17.16
N ILE A 478 -16.29 16.65 16.71
CA ILE A 478 -16.89 15.40 16.21
C ILE A 478 -17.59 14.63 17.32
N THR A 479 -17.03 14.64 18.54
CA THR A 479 -17.68 14.08 19.73
C THR A 479 -19.04 14.73 19.98
N HIS A 480 -19.11 16.05 19.94
CA HIS A 480 -20.36 16.80 20.11
C HIS A 480 -21.38 16.43 19.01
N LYS A 481 -20.94 16.39 17.74
CA LYS A 481 -21.78 15.96 16.61
C LYS A 481 -22.35 14.55 16.82
N LEU A 482 -21.52 13.59 17.21
CA LEU A 482 -21.95 12.21 17.44
C LEU A 482 -22.90 12.10 18.63
N HIS A 483 -22.64 12.84 19.72
CA HIS A 483 -23.52 12.88 20.88
C HIS A 483 -24.91 13.45 20.52
N GLN A 484 -24.97 14.51 19.71
CA GLN A 484 -26.25 15.04 19.21
C GLN A 484 -27.01 14.04 18.34
N GLN A 485 -26.30 13.32 17.45
CA GLN A 485 -26.90 12.33 16.55
C GLN A 485 -27.34 11.06 17.29
N ARG A 486 -26.61 10.67 18.34
CA ARG A 486 -26.84 9.44 19.12
C ARG A 486 -26.69 9.68 20.64
N PRO A 487 -27.65 10.35 21.30
CA PRO A 487 -27.49 10.80 22.69
C PRO A 487 -27.38 9.69 23.75
N LYS A 488 -27.83 8.47 23.41
CA LYS A 488 -27.81 7.31 24.33
C LYS A 488 -26.58 6.43 24.18
N THR A 489 -25.77 6.69 23.17
CA THR A 489 -24.60 5.88 22.83
C THR A 489 -23.42 6.31 23.69
N ARG A 490 -22.70 5.34 24.25
CA ARG A 490 -21.45 5.62 24.97
C ARG A 490 -20.35 5.94 23.99
N LEU A 491 -19.62 7.02 24.22
CA LEU A 491 -18.49 7.45 23.39
C LEU A 491 -17.19 7.21 24.15
N TYR A 492 -16.24 6.54 23.49
CA TYR A 492 -14.88 6.34 23.99
C TYR A 492 -13.91 6.98 23.00
N HIS A 493 -12.86 7.62 23.51
CA HIS A 493 -11.86 8.26 22.69
C HIS A 493 -10.55 7.52 22.79
N LEU A 494 -9.94 7.27 21.64
CA LEU A 494 -8.56 6.82 21.54
C LEU A 494 -7.83 7.77 20.61
N PHE A 495 -6.76 8.39 21.07
CA PHE A 495 -5.92 9.26 20.24
C PHE A 495 -4.47 8.77 20.32
N ALA A 496 -4.04 8.10 19.26
CA ALA A 496 -2.70 7.54 19.17
C ALA A 496 -1.86 8.27 18.12
N GLY A 497 -0.55 8.09 18.17
CA GLY A 497 0.33 8.73 17.22
C GLY A 497 1.78 8.77 17.64
N ASP A 498 2.59 9.25 16.71
CA ASP A 498 3.90 9.82 16.99
C ASP A 498 3.71 11.34 17.18
N PHE A 499 3.83 11.79 18.42
CA PHE A 499 3.62 13.18 18.77
C PHE A 499 4.91 14.00 18.67
N ASN A 500 6.06 13.35 18.41
CA ASN A 500 7.36 14.00 18.40
C ASN A 500 7.59 14.90 19.64
N SER A 501 7.00 14.55 20.80
CA SER A 501 7.06 15.32 22.03
C SER A 501 7.30 14.39 23.20
N THR A 502 8.25 14.73 24.06
CA THR A 502 8.52 13.99 25.29
C THR A 502 7.48 14.29 26.39
N PRO A 503 7.42 13.49 27.46
CA PRO A 503 6.41 13.66 28.53
C PRO A 503 6.51 14.98 29.30
N ASP A 504 7.66 15.66 29.24
CA ASP A 504 7.89 17.00 29.79
C ASP A 504 7.52 18.13 28.80
N GLY A 505 7.13 17.80 27.57
CA GLY A 505 6.77 18.75 26.52
C GLY A 505 5.33 19.27 26.61
N GLY A 506 5.08 20.40 25.93
CA GLY A 506 3.79 21.10 26.00
C GLY A 506 2.60 20.32 25.42
N VAL A 507 2.86 19.38 24.51
CA VAL A 507 1.83 18.48 23.96
C VAL A 507 1.27 17.57 25.07
N TYR A 508 2.14 17.07 25.94
CA TYR A 508 1.75 16.20 27.04
C TYR A 508 0.92 16.97 28.07
N GLU A 509 1.35 18.18 28.47
CA GLU A 509 0.57 19.07 29.35
C GLU A 509 -0.82 19.35 28.75
N LEU A 510 -0.88 19.74 27.48
CA LEU A 510 -2.14 20.07 26.80
C LEU A 510 -3.13 18.91 26.81
N LEU A 511 -2.69 17.70 26.45
CA LEU A 511 -3.58 16.54 26.36
C LEU A 511 -3.98 16.02 27.75
N SER A 512 -3.05 16.01 28.71
CA SER A 512 -3.31 15.51 30.07
C SER A 512 -4.17 16.45 30.90
N GLN A 513 -4.03 17.77 30.71
CA GLN A 513 -4.76 18.78 31.50
C GLN A 513 -5.91 19.43 30.74
N GLY A 514 -6.04 19.14 29.43
CA GLY A 514 -7.00 19.79 28.53
C GLY A 514 -6.68 21.26 28.21
N CYS A 515 -5.59 21.79 28.77
CA CYS A 515 -5.09 23.12 28.46
C CYS A 515 -3.58 23.19 28.71
N ILE A 516 -2.93 24.15 28.07
CA ILE A 516 -1.52 24.46 28.28
C ILE A 516 -1.38 25.87 28.84
N SER A 517 -0.48 26.03 29.79
CA SER A 517 -0.16 27.30 30.42
C SER A 517 0.52 28.28 29.46
N LYS A 518 0.28 29.58 29.67
CA LYS A 518 1.01 30.64 28.97
C LYS A 518 2.47 30.73 29.40
N GLU A 519 2.82 30.21 30.57
CA GLU A 519 4.19 30.17 31.08
C GLU A 519 5.01 28.96 30.60
N HIS A 520 4.40 28.03 29.85
CA HIS A 520 5.06 26.79 29.41
C HIS A 520 6.30 27.08 28.54
N GLU A 521 7.34 26.26 28.68
CA GLU A 521 8.64 26.48 28.03
C GLU A 521 8.60 26.39 26.51
N CYS A 522 7.71 25.57 25.94
CA CYS A 522 7.53 25.44 24.49
C CYS A 522 7.28 26.76 23.76
N TRP A 523 6.70 27.77 24.43
CA TRP A 523 6.46 29.10 23.88
C TRP A 523 7.74 29.95 23.77
N LYS A 524 8.81 29.57 24.48
CA LYS A 524 10.10 30.28 24.41
C LYS A 524 10.92 29.89 23.19
N CYS A 525 10.51 28.85 22.44
CA CYS A 525 11.17 28.45 21.19
C CYS A 525 11.14 29.54 20.11
N ASN A 526 10.25 30.52 20.22
CA ASN A 526 10.21 31.69 19.34
C ASN A 526 9.79 32.93 20.15
N GLU A 527 10.60 33.99 20.10
CA GLU A 527 10.39 35.24 20.85
C GLU A 527 9.08 35.96 20.49
N THR A 528 8.55 35.75 19.27
CA THR A 528 7.30 36.39 18.79
C THR A 528 6.06 35.54 19.10
N ILE A 529 6.23 34.22 19.26
CA ILE A 529 5.16 33.24 19.55
C ILE A 529 5.18 32.92 21.05
N GLY A 530 4.81 33.90 21.88
CA GLY A 530 4.84 33.77 23.34
C GLY A 530 3.47 33.79 24.03
N GLY A 531 3.35 33.09 25.16
CA GLY A 531 2.43 33.47 26.23
C GLY A 531 0.94 33.16 26.01
N ALA A 532 0.60 32.17 25.19
CA ALA A 532 -0.78 31.81 24.92
C ALA A 532 -1.26 30.69 25.85
N ARG A 533 -2.34 30.94 26.60
CA ARG A 533 -3.11 29.86 27.21
C ARG A 533 -4.02 29.28 26.14
N MET A 534 -3.86 28.01 25.83
CA MET A 534 -4.70 27.31 24.85
C MET A 534 -5.39 26.12 25.49
N GLY A 535 -6.59 25.82 25.01
CA GLY A 535 -7.45 24.75 25.52
C GLY A 535 -8.05 23.90 24.41
N THR A 536 -8.45 22.68 24.75
CA THR A 536 -8.97 21.68 23.82
C THR A 536 -10.47 21.80 23.57
N ALA A 537 -11.18 22.67 24.29
CA ALA A 537 -12.60 22.90 24.10
C ALA A 537 -12.92 23.38 22.67
N PHE A 538 -13.92 22.77 22.03
CA PHE A 538 -14.43 23.21 20.72
C PHE A 538 -15.35 24.43 20.85
N GLU A 539 -16.10 24.57 21.95
CA GLU A 539 -16.90 25.77 22.20
C GLU A 539 -16.12 26.77 23.06
N LYS A 540 -16.29 28.07 22.80
CA LYS A 540 -15.57 29.15 23.49
C LYS A 540 -15.70 29.11 25.03
N ASN A 541 -16.81 28.57 25.54
CA ASN A 541 -17.08 28.36 26.97
C ASN A 541 -17.37 26.88 27.29
N GLY A 542 -16.99 25.97 26.40
CA GLY A 542 -17.17 24.53 26.59
C GLY A 542 -16.14 23.93 27.54
N GLU A 543 -16.36 22.69 27.93
CA GLU A 543 -15.40 21.94 28.73
C GLU A 543 -14.23 21.46 27.85
N ASN A 544 -13.02 21.58 28.40
CA ASN A 544 -11.85 21.00 27.76
C ASN A 544 -11.93 19.48 27.85
N ILE A 545 -11.65 18.80 26.75
CA ILE A 545 -11.38 17.37 26.79
C ILE A 545 -9.95 17.14 27.26
N SER A 546 -9.76 16.19 28.15
CA SER A 546 -8.45 15.72 28.58
C SER A 546 -8.35 14.23 28.31
N PHE A 547 -7.13 13.74 28.22
CA PHE A 547 -6.82 12.35 27.99
C PHE A 547 -5.76 11.90 28.98
N TRP A 548 -5.59 10.60 29.11
CA TRP A 548 -4.50 10.02 29.88
C TRP A 548 -3.77 8.96 29.06
N SER A 549 -2.49 8.80 29.32
CA SER A 549 -1.64 7.86 28.57
C SER A 549 -1.94 6.42 29.00
N LEU A 550 -2.47 5.64 28.06
CA LEU A 550 -2.89 4.25 28.30
C LEU A 550 -1.72 3.26 28.32
N ALA A 551 -0.52 3.70 27.90
CA ALA A 551 0.66 2.85 27.77
C ALA A 551 1.74 3.14 28.84
N ASN A 552 1.40 3.85 29.91
CA ASN A 552 2.29 4.16 31.05
C ASN A 552 3.61 4.89 30.67
N ASP A 553 3.61 5.71 29.61
CA ASP A 553 4.73 6.59 29.25
C ASP A 553 6.11 5.91 29.31
N PRO A 554 6.36 4.91 28.45
CA PRO A 554 7.64 4.17 28.49
C PRO A 554 8.81 5.11 28.29
N GLU A 555 9.94 4.87 28.96
CA GLU A 555 11.12 5.75 28.91
C GLU A 555 11.60 6.04 27.48
N VAL A 556 11.53 5.03 26.61
CA VAL A 556 12.03 5.08 25.23
C VAL A 556 11.03 4.40 24.30
N THR A 557 10.56 5.13 23.29
CA THR A 557 9.83 4.58 22.13
C THR A 557 10.61 4.73 20.84
N ASN A 558 11.44 5.77 20.70
CA ASN A 558 12.41 5.96 19.63
C ASN A 558 13.84 5.80 20.18
N TYR A 559 14.70 5.03 19.50
CA TYR A 559 16.10 4.88 19.89
C TYR A 559 17.05 4.92 18.69
N THR A 560 17.72 6.06 18.50
CA THR A 560 18.66 6.33 17.41
C THR A 560 20.03 6.80 17.91
N ARG A 561 20.30 6.77 19.22
CA ARG A 561 21.52 7.29 19.82
C ARG A 561 22.76 6.49 19.40
N PHE A 562 23.82 7.17 18.94
CA PHE A 562 25.09 6.55 18.58
C PHE A 562 26.29 7.50 18.71
N THR A 563 27.47 6.93 18.86
CA THR A 563 28.75 7.66 18.85
C THR A 563 29.32 7.75 17.43
N ARG A 564 29.64 8.96 16.95
CA ARG A 564 30.32 9.21 15.67
C ARG A 564 31.80 8.81 15.73
N LYS A 565 32.45 8.72 14.56
CA LYS A 565 33.88 8.40 14.44
C LYS A 565 34.80 9.40 15.15
N ASP A 566 34.35 10.65 15.32
CA ASP A 566 35.08 11.70 16.03
C ASP A 566 34.85 11.69 17.56
N GLY A 567 34.06 10.73 18.06
CA GLY A 567 33.70 10.61 19.47
C GLY A 567 32.52 11.48 19.91
N SER A 568 31.89 12.25 19.01
CA SER A 568 30.68 13.01 19.33
C SER A 568 29.45 12.11 19.38
N GLU A 569 28.57 12.36 20.35
CA GLU A 569 27.26 11.69 20.44
C GLU A 569 26.26 12.32 19.46
N ALA A 570 25.43 11.47 18.87
CA ALA A 570 24.42 11.84 17.88
C ALA A 570 23.15 11.01 18.06
N GLY A 571 22.08 11.41 17.36
CA GLY A 571 20.78 10.75 17.44
C GLY A 571 19.95 11.21 18.63
N PHE A 572 18.90 10.44 18.92
CA PHE A 572 17.90 10.73 19.95
C PHE A 572 17.51 9.44 20.67
N GLU A 573 17.08 9.56 21.93
CA GLU A 573 16.35 8.50 22.62
C GLU A 573 15.27 9.15 23.48
N GLY A 574 14.08 8.57 23.52
CA GLY A 574 12.99 9.07 24.37
C GLY A 574 11.61 8.59 23.95
N CYS A 575 10.61 8.96 24.74
CA CYS A 575 9.20 8.68 24.49
C CYS A 575 8.60 9.74 23.56
N LEU A 576 8.22 9.35 22.35
CA LEU A 576 7.54 10.20 21.36
C LEU A 576 6.15 9.68 20.99
N ASP A 577 5.90 8.39 21.24
CA ASP A 577 4.68 7.71 20.85
C ASP A 577 3.74 7.55 22.04
N TYR A 578 2.44 7.80 21.84
CA TYR A 578 1.44 7.70 22.90
C TYR A 578 0.16 7.05 22.38
N ILE A 579 -0.57 6.40 23.30
CA ILE A 579 -1.97 6.02 23.11
C ILE A 579 -2.76 6.74 24.21
N TRP A 580 -3.43 7.82 23.85
CA TRP A 580 -4.26 8.60 24.76
C TRP A 580 -5.68 8.03 24.81
N GLY A 581 -6.28 7.96 26.00
CA GLY A 581 -7.65 7.53 26.22
C GLY A 581 -8.49 8.52 27.01
N SER A 582 -9.81 8.48 26.81
CA SER A 582 -10.76 9.15 27.71
C SER A 582 -10.84 8.44 29.07
N ASP A 583 -11.41 9.10 30.07
CA ASP A 583 -11.57 8.62 31.45
C ASP A 583 -12.32 7.28 31.58
N ASN A 584 -13.22 7.00 30.65
CA ASN A 584 -14.02 5.78 30.56
C ASN A 584 -13.34 4.63 29.78
N VAL A 585 -12.07 4.77 29.41
CA VAL A 585 -11.25 3.68 28.83
C VAL A 585 -10.29 3.19 29.89
N ARG A 586 -10.46 1.98 30.42
CA ARG A 586 -9.64 1.45 31.51
C ARG A 586 -8.53 0.52 31.00
N VAL A 587 -7.30 0.71 31.45
CA VAL A 587 -6.18 -0.18 31.11
C VAL A 587 -6.18 -1.41 32.02
N ASN A 588 -6.16 -2.59 31.41
CA ASN A 588 -5.97 -3.87 32.11
C ASN A 588 -4.48 -4.23 32.22
N PHE A 589 -3.72 -4.04 31.14
CA PHE A 589 -2.33 -4.49 31.04
C PHE A 589 -1.59 -3.71 29.97
N VAL A 590 -0.39 -3.22 30.28
CA VAL A 590 0.53 -2.62 29.30
C VAL A 590 1.56 -3.69 28.92
N ILE A 591 1.75 -3.92 27.62
CA ILE A 591 2.72 -4.90 27.14
C ILE A 591 4.12 -4.31 27.29
N PRO A 592 5.05 -4.96 28.02
CA PRO A 592 6.39 -4.43 28.25
C PRO A 592 7.16 -4.12 26.97
N MET A 593 8.01 -3.09 27.02
CA MET A 593 8.94 -2.73 25.95
C MET A 593 10.04 -3.79 25.77
N PRO A 594 10.70 -3.86 24.60
CA PRO A 594 11.88 -4.70 24.43
C PRO A 594 12.96 -4.37 25.47
N SER A 595 13.76 -5.37 25.86
CA SER A 595 14.88 -5.14 26.79
C SER A 595 15.97 -4.30 26.15
N ASP A 596 16.63 -3.44 26.92
CA ASP A 596 17.78 -2.62 26.48
C ASP A 596 18.85 -3.46 25.79
N LYS A 597 19.10 -4.69 26.26
CA LYS A 597 20.05 -5.62 25.63
C LYS A 597 19.77 -5.84 24.14
N LEU A 598 18.49 -5.87 23.73
CA LEU A 598 18.09 -6.03 22.33
C LEU A 598 18.13 -4.68 21.60
N VAL A 599 17.66 -3.60 22.21
CA VAL A 599 17.66 -2.25 21.63
C VAL A 599 19.09 -1.79 21.29
N LEU A 600 20.02 -2.02 22.21
CA LEU A 600 21.43 -1.60 22.11
C LEU A 600 22.31 -2.59 21.33
N LYS A 601 21.79 -3.77 20.96
CA LYS A 601 22.56 -4.89 20.42
C LYS A 601 23.38 -4.51 19.18
N HIS A 602 22.80 -3.68 18.31
CA HIS A 602 23.39 -3.21 17.05
C HIS A 602 23.63 -1.70 17.09
N THR A 603 24.06 -1.18 18.26
CA THR A 603 24.21 0.25 18.55
C THR A 603 22.88 0.94 18.78
N ALA A 604 21.98 0.96 17.79
CA ALA A 604 20.68 1.62 17.86
C ALA A 604 19.68 1.01 16.85
N LEU A 605 18.50 1.62 16.72
CA LEU A 605 17.44 1.24 15.79
C LEU A 605 17.37 2.22 14.59
N PRO A 606 16.96 1.80 13.37
CA PRO A 606 16.67 0.43 12.96
C PRO A 606 17.96 -0.41 12.90
N SER A 607 17.80 -1.72 12.82
CA SER A 607 18.92 -2.67 12.74
C SER A 607 18.54 -3.92 11.95
N GLU A 608 19.47 -4.88 11.86
CA GLU A 608 19.19 -6.20 11.29
C GLU A 608 17.97 -6.89 11.94
N ILE A 609 17.73 -6.66 13.24
CA ILE A 609 16.65 -7.30 13.99
C ILE A 609 15.43 -6.41 14.24
N ALA A 610 15.47 -5.14 13.82
CA ALA A 610 14.43 -4.14 14.10
C ALA A 610 14.14 -3.28 12.86
N PRO A 611 12.92 -3.31 12.31
CA PRO A 611 12.60 -2.70 11.01
C PRO A 611 12.19 -1.22 11.10
N SER A 612 12.22 -0.61 12.28
CA SER A 612 11.91 0.80 12.54
C SER A 612 12.90 1.32 13.59
N ASP A 613 13.09 2.62 13.64
CA ASP A 613 13.74 3.33 14.74
C ASP A 613 12.83 3.51 15.97
N HIS A 614 11.53 3.29 15.78
CA HIS A 614 10.55 3.24 16.86
C HIS A 614 10.23 1.80 17.28
N MET A 615 9.68 1.65 18.49
CA MET A 615 9.16 0.41 19.03
C MET A 615 7.65 0.56 19.27
N PRO A 616 6.82 -0.43 18.90
CA PRO A 616 5.39 -0.32 19.09
C PRO A 616 5.04 -0.33 20.59
N ILE A 617 4.16 0.58 20.97
CA ILE A 617 3.54 0.61 22.30
C ILE A 617 2.18 -0.10 22.24
N LEU A 618 1.88 -0.92 23.25
CA LEU A 618 0.64 -1.67 23.30
C LEU A 618 0.05 -1.72 24.70
N CYS A 619 -1.27 -1.65 24.77
CA CYS A 619 -2.03 -1.87 25.99
C CYS A 619 -3.30 -2.69 25.70
N ASN A 620 -3.76 -3.45 26.68
CA ASN A 620 -5.08 -4.07 26.70
C ASN A 620 -6.01 -3.16 27.50
N VAL A 621 -7.15 -2.78 26.92
CA VAL A 621 -8.12 -1.85 27.49
C VAL A 621 -9.51 -2.47 27.58
N VAL A 622 -10.34 -1.92 28.45
CA VAL A 622 -11.77 -2.20 28.56
C VAL A 622 -12.54 -0.89 28.41
N PHE A 623 -13.63 -0.94 27.65
CA PHE A 623 -14.56 0.18 27.48
C PHE A 623 -15.70 0.01 28.49
N ASP A 624 -15.71 0.83 29.54
CA ASP A 624 -16.54 0.63 30.76
C ASP A 624 -18.01 1.13 30.68
#